data_AF-A0A316NZ83-F1
#
_entry.id   AF-A0A316NZ83-F1
#
_cell.length_a   1.000
_cell.length_b   1.000
_cell.length_c   1.000
_cell.angle_alpha   90.00
_cell.angle_beta   90.00
_cell.angle_gamma   90.00
#
_symmetry.space_group_name_H-M   'P 1'
#
loop_
_entity.id
_entity.type
_entity.pdbx_description
1 polymer ?
#
loop_
_entity_poly.entity_id
_entity_poly.type
_entity_poly.pdbx_seq_one_letter_code
_entity_poly.pdbx_strand_id
1 'polypeptide(L)'
;MFWLIWLARLSCHLLAKIYAHANDMWLIGLKMADQLIEEENIYRRCRSASFDSQNDAVLALSAAGHRISHGSIKDYERGATIPSAKTVKAMAQVYKTPELKWLHCSEMCELGHDIARMSEDFASEDIYKTYFDLAGAFNKIREIEFRLHSIISDDSVAEDEALALDEIIDVLDEITESAVEIKVWAEKRRGCI
;
A
#
# COMPACT_ATOMS: atom_id res chain seq x y z
N MET A 1 -43.75 33.57 -39.24
CA MET A 1 -43.56 32.78 -38.00
C MET A 1 -42.61 31.58 -38.14
N PHE A 2 -42.00 31.32 -39.31
CA PHE A 2 -41.08 30.17 -39.52
C PHE A 2 -39.58 30.49 -39.40
N TRP A 3 -39.16 31.75 -39.56
CA TRP A 3 -37.74 32.16 -39.52
C TRP A 3 -37.14 32.21 -38.12
N LEU A 4 -37.93 32.58 -37.11
CA LEU A 4 -37.48 32.62 -35.70
C LEU A 4 -37.20 31.22 -35.14
N ILE A 5 -37.97 30.21 -35.57
CA ILE A 5 -37.75 28.81 -35.17
C ILE A 5 -36.48 28.25 -35.84
N TRP A 6 -36.19 28.65 -37.08
CA TRP A 6 -35.00 28.21 -37.80
C TRP A 6 -33.71 28.83 -37.23
N LEU A 7 -33.72 30.12 -36.89
CA LEU A 7 -32.60 30.79 -36.21
C LEU A 7 -32.33 30.22 -34.81
N ALA A 8 -33.38 29.88 -34.06
CA ALA A 8 -33.25 29.21 -32.76
C ALA A 8 -32.68 27.78 -32.89
N ARG A 9 -33.02 27.06 -33.98
CA ARG A 9 -32.51 25.71 -34.22
C ARG A 9 -31.07 25.71 -34.74
N LEU A 10 -30.69 26.69 -35.57
CA LEU A 10 -29.33 26.86 -36.08
C LEU A 10 -28.35 27.25 -34.96
N SER A 11 -28.77 28.15 -34.06
CA SER A 11 -27.99 28.55 -32.89
C SER A 11 -27.82 27.41 -31.90
N CYS A 12 -28.85 26.61 -31.64
CA CYS A 12 -28.76 25.45 -30.75
C CYS A 12 -27.85 24.34 -31.34
N HIS A 13 -27.87 24.13 -32.66
CA HIS A 13 -26.99 23.15 -33.30
C HIS A 13 -25.52 23.59 -33.34
N LEU A 14 -25.25 24.89 -33.55
CA LEU A 14 -23.89 25.43 -33.48
C LEU A 14 -23.36 25.36 -32.05
N LEU A 15 -24.17 25.76 -31.06
CA LEU A 15 -23.80 25.68 -29.65
C LEU A 15 -23.55 24.23 -29.21
N ALA A 16 -24.37 23.27 -29.64
CA ALA A 16 -24.14 21.85 -29.37
C ALA A 16 -22.84 21.31 -29.99
N LYS A 17 -22.48 21.75 -31.21
CA LYS A 17 -21.21 21.36 -31.84
C LYS A 17 -20.00 21.99 -31.16
N ILE A 18 -20.11 23.25 -30.74
CA ILE A 18 -19.06 23.94 -29.97
C ILE A 18 -18.90 23.27 -28.60
N TYR A 19 -20.00 22.91 -27.93
CA TYR A 19 -19.98 22.21 -26.65
C TYR A 19 -19.41 20.80 -26.78
N ALA A 20 -19.77 20.05 -27.83
CA ALA A 20 -19.20 18.72 -28.10
C ALA A 20 -17.70 18.79 -28.39
N HIS A 21 -17.25 19.73 -29.23
CA HIS A 21 -15.83 19.91 -29.53
C HIS A 21 -15.02 20.41 -28.32
N ALA A 22 -15.60 21.28 -27.49
CA ALA A 22 -14.99 21.72 -26.24
C ALA A 22 -14.91 20.57 -25.22
N ASN A 23 -15.94 19.72 -25.15
CA ASN A 23 -15.96 18.54 -24.30
C ASN A 23 -14.98 17.46 -24.78
N ASP A 24 -14.80 17.29 -26.10
CA ASP A 24 -13.78 16.40 -26.67
C ASP A 24 -12.38 16.92 -26.39
N MET A 25 -12.12 18.23 -26.52
CA MET A 25 -10.83 18.83 -26.13
C MET A 25 -10.58 18.74 -24.62
N TRP A 26 -11.62 18.82 -23.79
CA TRP A 26 -11.52 18.68 -22.33
C TRP A 26 -11.34 17.22 -21.92
N LEU A 27 -11.98 16.27 -22.60
CA LEU A 27 -11.78 14.82 -22.45
C LEU A 27 -10.41 14.36 -22.97
N ILE A 28 -9.89 14.97 -24.04
CA ILE A 28 -8.52 14.78 -24.50
C ILE A 28 -7.55 15.40 -23.49
N GLY A 29 -7.84 16.59 -22.96
CA GLY A 29 -7.06 17.21 -21.88
C GLY A 29 -7.07 16.40 -20.58
N LEU A 30 -8.19 15.79 -20.22
CA LEU A 30 -8.31 14.83 -19.12
C LEU A 30 -7.56 13.54 -19.43
N LYS A 31 -7.68 12.96 -20.62
CA LYS A 31 -6.90 11.78 -21.03
C LYS A 31 -5.40 12.05 -21.12
N MET A 32 -5.00 13.27 -21.48
CA MET A 32 -3.60 13.71 -21.48
C MET A 32 -3.10 13.98 -20.06
N ALA A 33 -3.95 14.47 -19.15
CA ALA A 33 -3.65 14.57 -17.72
C ALA A 33 -3.60 13.17 -17.06
N ASP A 34 -4.44 12.24 -17.51
CA ASP A 34 -4.48 10.82 -17.11
C ASP A 34 -3.24 10.05 -17.65
N GLN A 35 -2.71 10.42 -18.83
CA GLN A 35 -1.45 9.91 -19.37
C GLN A 35 -0.18 10.59 -18.81
N LEU A 36 -0.33 11.69 -18.06
CA LEU A 36 0.80 12.40 -17.41
C LEU A 36 0.91 12.10 -15.92
N ILE A 37 0.06 11.22 -15.40
CA ILE A 37 0.28 10.46 -14.18
C ILE A 37 0.47 9.02 -14.64
N GLU A 38 1.68 8.66 -15.12
CA GLU A 38 2.15 7.32 -14.75
C GLU A 38 2.10 7.33 -13.23
N GLU A 39 1.08 6.69 -12.64
CA GLU A 39 1.02 6.52 -11.19
C GLU A 39 2.42 6.08 -10.76
N GLU A 40 3.08 6.93 -9.98
CA GLU A 40 4.43 6.66 -9.56
C GLU A 40 4.41 5.33 -8.82
N ASN A 41 4.90 4.28 -9.50
CA ASN A 41 4.89 2.92 -8.99
C ASN A 41 5.52 2.92 -7.59
N ILE A 42 5.04 2.04 -6.70
CA ILE A 42 5.41 2.03 -5.28
C ILE A 42 6.93 2.05 -5.03
N TYR A 43 7.73 1.39 -5.88
CA TYR A 43 9.19 1.36 -5.76
C TYR A 43 9.82 2.72 -6.09
N ARG A 44 9.28 3.42 -7.10
CA ARG A 44 9.75 4.75 -7.50
C ARG A 44 9.39 5.76 -6.42
N ARG A 45 8.15 5.74 -5.94
CA ARG A 45 7.67 6.62 -4.87
C ARG A 45 8.52 6.49 -3.61
N CYS A 46 8.77 5.26 -3.15
CA CYS A 46 9.61 5.02 -1.98
C CYS A 46 11.08 5.40 -2.19
N ARG A 47 11.64 5.20 -3.40
CA ARG A 47 12.99 5.68 -3.70
C ARG A 47 13.06 7.21 -3.68
N SER A 48 12.13 7.88 -4.36
CA SER A 48 12.06 9.35 -4.48
C SER A 48 11.92 10.06 -3.13
N ALA A 49 11.40 9.38 -2.10
CA ALA A 49 11.34 9.90 -0.73
C ALA A 49 12.72 10.04 -0.06
N SER A 50 13.73 9.27 -0.50
CA SER A 50 15.05 9.21 0.14
C SER A 50 16.23 9.49 -0.78
N PHE A 51 16.05 9.36 -2.10
CA PHE A 51 17.11 9.57 -3.08
C PHE A 51 16.56 10.31 -4.30
N ASP A 52 17.31 11.31 -4.79
CA ASP A 52 16.92 12.08 -5.98
C ASP A 52 17.11 11.27 -7.26
N SER A 53 18.13 10.41 -7.33
CA SER A 53 18.42 9.59 -8.51
C SER A 53 18.48 8.08 -8.23
N GLN A 54 18.30 7.28 -9.28
CA GLN A 54 18.51 5.82 -9.23
C GLN A 54 19.98 5.47 -8.95
N ASN A 55 20.93 6.30 -9.41
CA ASN A 55 22.35 6.08 -9.16
C ASN A 55 22.69 6.21 -7.67
N ASP A 56 22.13 7.21 -6.99
CA ASP A 56 22.37 7.40 -5.56
C ASP A 56 21.81 6.22 -4.74
N ALA A 57 20.63 5.74 -5.11
CA ALA A 57 20.04 4.54 -4.52
C ALA A 57 20.93 3.29 -4.72
N VAL A 58 21.48 3.09 -5.93
CA VAL A 58 22.42 1.98 -6.21
C VAL A 58 23.67 2.08 -5.35
N LEU A 59 24.25 3.28 -5.20
CA LEU A 59 25.43 3.49 -4.37
C LEU A 59 25.15 3.16 -2.90
N ALA A 60 24.01 3.61 -2.37
CA ALA A 60 23.61 3.32 -1.00
C ALA A 60 23.33 1.83 -0.76
N LEU A 61 22.63 1.17 -1.70
CA LEU A 61 22.37 -0.27 -1.65
C LEU A 61 23.67 -1.08 -1.70
N SER A 62 24.60 -0.69 -2.58
CA SER A 62 25.93 -1.31 -2.68
C SER A 62 26.74 -1.13 -1.39
N ALA A 63 26.71 0.07 -0.79
CA ALA A 63 27.37 0.34 0.48
C ALA A 63 26.79 -0.51 1.63
N ALA A 64 25.50 -0.82 1.60
CA ALA A 64 24.84 -1.74 2.53
C ALA A 64 25.07 -3.24 2.19
N GLY A 65 25.89 -3.55 1.17
CA GLY A 65 26.20 -4.92 0.77
C GLY A 65 25.17 -5.58 -0.16
N HIS A 66 24.22 -4.82 -0.68
CA HIS A 66 23.20 -5.30 -1.62
C HIS A 66 23.57 -4.99 -3.07
N ARG A 67 23.73 -6.03 -3.88
CA ARG A 67 24.06 -5.91 -5.30
C ARG A 67 22.80 -5.78 -6.14
N ILE A 68 22.31 -4.55 -6.30
CA ILE A 68 21.17 -4.21 -7.16
C ILE A 68 21.66 -3.23 -8.23
N SER A 69 21.44 -3.56 -9.49
CA SER A 69 21.91 -2.72 -10.60
C SER A 69 20.94 -1.55 -10.88
N HIS A 70 21.46 -0.49 -11.50
CA HIS A 70 20.62 0.62 -11.98
C HIS A 70 19.52 0.14 -12.94
N GLY A 71 19.84 -0.80 -13.83
CA GLY A 71 18.87 -1.40 -14.74
C GLY A 71 17.73 -2.09 -13.98
N SER A 72 18.07 -2.87 -12.95
CA SER A 72 17.08 -3.53 -12.10
C SER A 72 16.15 -2.54 -11.41
N ILE A 73 16.67 -1.46 -10.82
CA ILE A 73 15.83 -0.41 -10.21
C ILE A 73 14.90 0.22 -11.25
N LYS A 74 15.42 0.57 -12.42
CA LYS A 74 14.64 1.13 -13.51
C LYS A 74 13.51 0.19 -13.97
N ASP A 75 13.77 -1.11 -14.05
CA ASP A 75 12.78 -2.11 -14.43
C ASP A 75 11.70 -2.26 -13.35
N TYR A 76 12.08 -2.21 -12.06
CA TYR A 76 11.12 -2.22 -10.94
C TYR A 76 10.20 -0.99 -10.98
N GLU A 77 10.78 0.20 -11.13
CA GLU A 77 10.05 1.47 -11.12
C GLU A 77 9.11 1.66 -12.31
N ARG A 78 9.34 0.94 -13.41
CA ARG A 78 8.45 0.93 -14.58
C ARG A 78 7.46 -0.24 -14.58
N GLY A 79 7.48 -1.07 -13.54
CA GLY A 79 6.66 -2.29 -13.47
C GLY A 79 7.05 -3.38 -14.48
N ALA A 80 8.22 -3.28 -15.12
CA ALA A 80 8.70 -4.29 -16.07
C ALA A 80 9.14 -5.58 -15.37
N THR A 81 9.53 -5.50 -14.10
CA THR A 81 9.89 -6.66 -13.28
C THR A 81 9.44 -6.41 -11.84
N ILE A 82 8.94 -7.45 -11.18
CA ILE A 82 8.63 -7.42 -9.75
C ILE A 82 9.90 -7.82 -8.97
N PRO A 83 10.43 -6.98 -8.07
CA PRO A 83 11.59 -7.32 -7.27
C PRO A 83 11.31 -8.48 -6.32
N SER A 84 12.33 -9.28 -6.02
CA SER A 84 12.20 -10.36 -5.03
C SER A 84 11.98 -9.82 -3.62
N ALA A 85 11.38 -10.61 -2.73
CA ALA A 85 11.18 -10.21 -1.32
C ALA A 85 12.48 -9.81 -0.62
N LYS A 86 13.61 -10.48 -0.93
CA LYS A 86 14.94 -10.10 -0.42
C LYS A 86 15.37 -8.71 -0.91
N THR A 87 15.13 -8.42 -2.18
CA THR A 87 15.41 -7.12 -2.80
C THR A 87 14.56 -6.03 -2.16
N VAL A 88 13.27 -6.28 -1.97
CA VAL A 88 12.33 -5.34 -1.35
C VAL A 88 12.71 -5.05 0.10
N LYS A 89 13.11 -6.07 0.88
CA LYS A 89 13.62 -5.86 2.25
C LYS A 89 14.84 -4.94 2.27
N ALA A 90 15.79 -5.14 1.36
CA ALA A 90 16.96 -4.29 1.22
C ALA A 90 16.60 -2.85 0.82
N MET A 91 15.70 -2.69 -0.15
CA MET A 91 15.20 -1.38 -0.59
C MET A 91 14.50 -0.65 0.56
N ALA A 92 13.57 -1.30 1.27
CA ALA A 92 12.87 -0.70 2.40
C ALA A 92 13.81 -0.25 3.52
N GLN A 93 14.86 -1.04 3.79
CA GLN A 93 15.87 -0.69 4.78
C GLN A 93 16.72 0.52 4.35
N VAL A 94 17.25 0.51 3.11
CA VAL A 94 18.13 1.58 2.62
C VAL A 94 17.36 2.86 2.32
N TYR A 95 16.13 2.73 1.83
CA TYR A 95 15.24 3.85 1.54
C TYR A 95 14.57 4.39 2.80
N LYS A 96 14.69 3.69 3.95
CA LYS A 96 14.00 4.06 5.19
C LYS A 96 12.48 4.16 5.02
N THR A 97 11.91 3.32 4.15
CA THR A 97 10.48 3.26 3.83
C THR A 97 9.95 1.85 4.19
N PRO A 98 9.66 1.56 5.48
CA PRO A 98 9.20 0.24 5.90
C PRO A 98 7.87 -0.16 5.24
N GLU A 99 7.01 0.80 4.89
CA GLU A 99 5.74 0.62 4.19
C GLU A 99 5.90 -0.03 2.81
N LEU A 100 7.08 0.07 2.20
CA LEU A 100 7.37 -0.59 0.93
C LEU A 100 7.22 -2.11 1.01
N LYS A 101 7.57 -2.72 2.16
CA LYS A 101 7.40 -4.16 2.39
C LYS A 101 5.92 -4.54 2.36
N TRP A 102 5.09 -3.73 3.05
CA TRP A 102 3.66 -3.95 3.15
C TRP A 102 2.99 -3.85 1.78
N LEU A 103 3.18 -2.72 1.10
CA LEU A 103 2.62 -2.46 -0.23
C LEU A 103 3.04 -3.53 -1.24
N HIS A 104 4.31 -3.93 -1.23
CA HIS A 104 4.78 -5.01 -2.08
C HIS A 104 4.04 -6.32 -1.80
N CYS A 105 3.93 -6.72 -0.53
CA CYS A 105 3.28 -7.97 -0.17
C CYS A 105 1.76 -7.96 -0.45
N SER A 106 1.07 -6.84 -0.21
CA SER A 106 -0.39 -6.76 -0.38
C SER A 106 -0.83 -6.59 -1.84
N GLU A 107 -0.03 -5.92 -2.67
CA GLU A 107 -0.45 -5.50 -4.02
C GLU A 107 0.36 -6.16 -5.15
N MET A 108 1.63 -6.49 -4.92
CA MET A 108 2.55 -6.93 -5.99
C MET A 108 3.01 -8.39 -5.87
N CYS A 109 3.13 -8.91 -4.65
CA CYS A 109 3.58 -10.27 -4.41
C CYS A 109 2.43 -11.24 -4.64
N GLU A 110 2.57 -12.14 -5.60
CA GLU A 110 1.55 -13.15 -5.93
C GLU A 110 1.15 -13.98 -4.69
N LEU A 111 2.13 -14.40 -3.88
CA LEU A 111 1.86 -15.12 -2.63
C LEU A 111 1.14 -14.26 -1.59
N GLY A 112 1.61 -13.03 -1.35
CA GLY A 112 1.01 -12.17 -0.33
C GLY A 112 -0.41 -11.71 -0.70
N HIS A 113 -0.63 -11.45 -1.99
CA HIS A 113 -1.93 -11.12 -2.54
C HIS A 113 -2.95 -12.26 -2.38
N ASP A 114 -2.49 -13.50 -2.61
CA ASP A 114 -3.34 -14.69 -2.52
C ASP A 114 -3.52 -15.18 -1.08
N ILE A 115 -2.50 -15.08 -0.21
CA ILE A 115 -2.63 -15.40 1.23
C ILE A 115 -3.62 -14.43 1.91
N ALA A 116 -3.66 -13.17 1.49
CA ALA A 116 -4.68 -12.23 1.95
C ALA A 116 -6.11 -12.62 1.49
N ARG A 117 -6.25 -13.44 0.44
CA ARG A 117 -7.54 -13.95 -0.08
C ARG A 117 -7.90 -15.36 0.38
N MET A 118 -6.92 -16.21 0.69
CA MET A 118 -7.13 -17.63 0.94
C MET A 118 -6.18 -18.13 2.02
N SER A 119 -6.75 -18.41 3.18
CA SER A 119 -6.09 -19.15 4.27
C SER A 119 -6.84 -20.46 4.47
N GLU A 120 -6.69 -21.40 3.54
CA GLU A 120 -7.42 -22.68 3.64
C GLU A 120 -6.85 -23.62 4.72
N ASP A 121 -5.67 -23.37 5.30
CA ASP A 121 -5.04 -24.33 6.24
C ASP A 121 -4.53 -23.76 7.57
N PHE A 122 -4.88 -22.53 7.97
CA PHE A 122 -4.30 -21.88 9.16
C PHE A 122 -5.12 -21.91 10.47
N ALA A 123 -6.37 -22.39 10.46
CA ALA A 123 -7.13 -22.46 11.71
C ALA A 123 -6.60 -23.60 12.60
N SER A 124 -6.15 -23.31 13.83
CA SER A 124 -5.88 -24.36 14.80
C SER A 124 -7.16 -25.18 15.05
N GLU A 125 -6.94 -26.45 15.41
CA GLU A 125 -8.03 -27.29 15.92
C GLU A 125 -8.56 -26.77 17.27
N ASP A 126 -7.79 -25.96 18.00
CA ASP A 126 -8.09 -25.46 19.33
C ASP A 126 -8.38 -23.94 19.36
N ILE A 127 -9.55 -23.59 18.84
CA ILE A 127 -10.07 -22.21 18.86
C ILE A 127 -10.17 -21.61 20.27
N TYR A 128 -10.25 -22.43 21.33
CA TYR A 128 -10.31 -21.93 22.69
C TYR A 128 -8.97 -21.35 23.13
N LYS A 129 -7.86 -21.99 22.73
CA LYS A 129 -6.53 -21.42 22.94
C LYS A 129 -6.39 -20.07 22.25
N THR A 130 -6.75 -19.98 20.96
CA THR A 130 -6.72 -18.71 20.21
C THR A 130 -7.59 -17.62 20.86
N TYR A 131 -8.77 -18.00 21.40
CA TYR A 131 -9.60 -17.07 22.17
C TYR A 131 -8.90 -16.55 23.43
N PHE A 132 -8.22 -17.42 24.18
CA PHE A 132 -7.49 -16.99 25.38
C PHE A 132 -6.29 -16.11 25.06
N ASP A 133 -5.56 -16.43 24.00
CA ASP A 133 -4.44 -15.62 23.51
C ASP A 133 -4.96 -14.21 23.10
N LEU A 134 -6.05 -14.13 22.32
CA LEU A 134 -6.72 -12.86 21.99
C LEU A 134 -7.21 -12.10 23.23
N ALA A 135 -7.86 -12.79 24.18
CA ALA A 135 -8.36 -12.18 25.41
C ALA A 135 -7.22 -11.65 26.29
N GLY A 136 -6.10 -12.36 26.34
CA GLY A 136 -4.86 -11.92 27.00
C GLY A 136 -4.32 -10.65 26.37
N ALA A 137 -4.24 -10.59 25.05
CA ALA A 137 -3.81 -9.41 24.31
C ALA A 137 -4.74 -8.20 24.53
N PHE A 138 -6.07 -8.42 24.56
CA PHE A 138 -7.04 -7.36 24.88
C PHE A 138 -6.89 -6.79 26.29
N ASN A 139 -6.42 -7.57 27.27
CA ASN A 139 -6.14 -7.03 28.59
C ASN A 139 -4.96 -6.05 28.60
N LYS A 140 -4.02 -6.22 27.66
CA LYS A 140 -2.85 -5.35 27.48
C LYS A 140 -3.14 -4.12 26.62
N ILE A 141 -4.24 -4.11 25.84
CA ILE A 141 -4.53 -3.06 24.84
C ILE A 141 -4.53 -1.63 25.41
N ARG A 142 -5.07 -1.44 26.62
CA ARG A 142 -5.13 -0.11 27.26
C ARG A 142 -3.75 0.38 27.69
N GLU A 143 -2.89 -0.53 28.12
CA GLU A 143 -1.54 -0.19 28.54
C GLU A 143 -0.70 0.21 27.32
N ILE A 144 -0.76 -0.58 26.24
CA ILE A 144 -0.03 -0.27 25.01
C ILE A 144 -0.53 1.03 24.36
N GLU A 145 -1.82 1.35 24.45
CA GLU A 145 -2.39 2.60 23.93
C GLU A 145 -1.76 3.82 24.63
N PHE A 146 -1.68 3.80 25.95
CA PHE A 146 -1.07 4.88 26.73
C PHE A 146 0.43 5.02 26.45
N ARG A 147 1.14 3.89 26.32
CA ARG A 147 2.57 3.86 26.01
C ARG A 147 2.85 4.39 24.61
N LEU A 148 2.09 3.93 23.62
CA LEU A 148 2.20 4.43 22.25
C LEU A 148 1.92 5.93 22.19
N HIS A 149 0.89 6.41 22.89
CA HIS A 149 0.60 7.85 22.97
C HIS A 149 1.79 8.63 23.53
N SER A 150 2.45 8.11 24.56
CA SER A 150 3.61 8.76 25.17
C SER A 150 4.79 8.84 24.19
N ILE A 151 5.10 7.75 23.49
CA ILE A 151 6.21 7.66 22.52
C ILE A 151 5.98 8.58 21.32
N ILE A 152 4.75 8.68 20.80
CA ILE A 152 4.49 9.52 19.61
C ILE A 152 4.35 11.01 19.95
N SER A 153 4.32 11.38 21.23
CA SER A 153 4.04 12.76 21.65
C SER A 153 5.22 13.71 21.47
N ASP A 154 6.45 13.21 21.32
CA ASP A 154 7.67 14.02 21.24
C ASP A 154 8.31 14.07 19.84
N ASP A 155 7.61 13.57 18.80
CA ASP A 155 8.04 13.48 17.39
C ASP A 155 9.35 12.70 17.15
N SER A 156 9.95 12.02 18.16
CA SER A 156 11.19 11.26 17.98
C SER A 156 11.33 10.09 18.94
N VAL A 157 11.49 8.88 18.40
CA VAL A 157 11.70 7.67 19.22
C VAL A 157 13.12 7.65 19.81
N ALA A 158 13.24 7.70 21.13
CA ALA A 158 14.50 7.58 21.84
C ALA A 158 14.99 6.12 21.92
N GLU A 159 16.28 5.91 22.20
CA GLU A 159 16.89 4.57 22.24
C GLU A 159 16.29 3.68 23.33
N ASP A 160 15.83 4.27 24.44
CA ASP A 160 15.11 3.60 25.52
C ASP A 160 13.63 3.32 25.21
N GLU A 161 13.06 3.98 24.19
CA GLU A 161 11.70 3.74 23.72
C GLU A 161 11.60 2.63 22.67
N ALA A 162 12.72 2.27 22.04
CA ALA A 162 12.75 1.20 21.04
C ALA A 162 12.24 -0.13 21.62
N LEU A 163 12.66 -0.50 22.84
CA LEU A 163 12.18 -1.69 23.52
C LEU A 163 10.68 -1.61 23.85
N ALA A 164 10.20 -0.42 24.22
CA ALA A 164 8.78 -0.21 24.48
C ALA A 164 7.94 -0.32 23.21
N LEU A 165 8.49 0.12 22.08
CA LEU A 165 7.86 0.01 20.77
C LEU A 165 7.81 -1.44 20.29
N ASP A 166 8.86 -2.22 20.51
CA ASP A 166 8.87 -3.66 20.22
C ASP A 166 7.76 -4.38 21.02
N GLU A 167 7.60 -4.09 22.32
CA GLU A 167 6.52 -4.65 23.14
C GLU A 167 5.12 -4.25 22.63
N ILE A 168 4.96 -3.03 22.12
CA ILE A 168 3.69 -2.58 21.50
C ILE A 168 3.41 -3.38 20.23
N ILE A 169 4.43 -3.57 19.38
CA ILE A 169 4.31 -4.33 18.13
C ILE A 169 3.93 -5.79 18.44
N ASP A 170 4.58 -6.42 19.43
CA ASP A 170 4.29 -7.81 19.82
C ASP A 170 2.82 -8.01 20.21
N VAL A 171 2.22 -7.08 20.96
CA VAL A 171 0.80 -7.17 21.33
C VAL A 171 -0.12 -6.95 20.12
N LEU A 172 0.24 -6.05 19.21
CA LEU A 172 -0.53 -5.83 17.98
C LEU A 172 -0.47 -7.07 17.06
N ASP A 173 0.68 -7.74 17.00
CA ASP A 173 0.86 -8.98 16.25
C ASP A 173 0.04 -10.13 16.87
N GLU A 174 0.07 -10.28 18.20
CA GLU A 174 -0.73 -11.29 18.93
C GLU A 174 -2.25 -11.13 18.65
N ILE A 175 -2.75 -9.88 18.59
CA ILE A 175 -4.14 -9.59 18.21
C ILE A 175 -4.41 -9.95 16.76
N THR A 176 -3.52 -9.55 15.85
CA THR A 176 -3.69 -9.74 14.41
C THR A 176 -3.72 -11.22 14.06
N GLU A 177 -2.77 -12.00 14.56
CA GLU A 177 -2.69 -13.44 14.35
C GLU A 177 -3.94 -14.14 14.88
N SER A 178 -4.32 -13.87 16.13
CA SER A 178 -5.49 -14.49 16.75
C SER A 178 -6.79 -14.12 16.03
N ALA A 179 -6.92 -12.86 15.59
CA ALA A 179 -8.10 -12.39 14.88
C ALA A 179 -8.25 -13.04 13.49
N VAL A 180 -7.14 -13.14 12.74
CA VAL A 180 -7.12 -13.86 11.46
C VAL A 180 -7.53 -15.30 11.67
N GLU A 181 -6.94 -15.99 12.65
CA GLU A 181 -7.25 -17.39 12.92
C GLU A 181 -8.72 -17.62 13.27
N ILE A 182 -9.31 -16.77 14.13
CA ILE A 182 -10.73 -16.85 14.48
C ILE A 182 -11.63 -16.61 13.25
N LYS A 183 -11.27 -15.65 12.38
CA LYS A 183 -12.01 -15.38 11.14
C LYS A 183 -12.04 -16.61 10.24
N VAL A 184 -10.88 -17.23 10.03
CA VAL A 184 -10.75 -18.45 9.20
C VAL A 184 -11.55 -19.61 9.79
N TRP A 185 -11.45 -19.81 11.10
CA TRP A 185 -12.23 -20.83 11.79
C TRP A 185 -13.74 -20.62 11.61
N ALA A 186 -14.21 -19.37 11.71
CA ALA A 186 -15.61 -19.03 11.55
C ALA A 186 -16.11 -19.26 10.12
N GLU A 187 -15.31 -18.91 9.11
CA GLU A 187 -15.62 -19.15 7.69
C GLU A 187 -15.71 -20.65 7.40
N LYS A 188 -14.75 -21.46 7.88
CA LYS A 188 -14.79 -22.93 7.76
C LYS A 188 -16.05 -23.55 8.38
N ARG A 189 -16.47 -23.07 9.57
CA ARG A 189 -17.66 -23.57 10.28
C ARG A 189 -18.98 -23.18 9.63
N ARG A 190 -19.00 -22.08 8.86
CA ARG A 190 -20.19 -21.62 8.14
C ARG A 190 -20.46 -22.38 6.85
N GLY A 191 -19.48 -23.14 6.34
CA GLY A 191 -19.52 -23.75 5.02
C GLY A 191 -19.38 -22.66 3.96
N CYS A 192 -18.28 -22.68 3.20
CA CYS A 192 -17.91 -21.63 2.27
C CYS A 192 -19.08 -21.09 1.42
N ILE A 193 -19.19 -19.76 1.33
CA ILE A 193 -19.75 -19.06 0.16
C ILE A 193 -18.58 -18.53 -0.64
#